data_AF-A0A0F9SWY1-F1
#
_entry.id   AF-A0A0F9SWY1-F1
#
_cell.length_a   1.000
_cell.length_b   1.000
_cell.length_c   1.000
_cell.angle_alpha   90.00
_cell.angle_beta   90.00
_cell.angle_gamma   90.00
#
_symmetry.space_group_name_H-M   'P 1'
#
loop_
_entity.id
_entity.type
_entity.pdbx_description
1 polymer ?
#
loop_
_entity_poly.entity_id
_entity_poly.type
_entity_poly.pdbx_seq_one_letter_code
_entity_poly.pdbx_strand_id
1 'polypeptide(L)'
;MKRITVSGAMLRQLFQPCQRKYIESVCQGRCCEKSNGGILVVIHPSEQKRIKELGGEVKKGFLQAGLNRKCPFKTVGGLCNIHKEKPFGCKASPFTLNHKGMLIIRNRYRCLICYNTPNAEPAYISHRWSLGQIFGEEVANTVATMAERGVNKIPAIMDMDKYNMLVENDRAKHNETGQNTR
;
A
#
# COMPACT_ATOMS: atom_id res chain seq x y z
N MET A 1 -6.44 -18.76 9.09
CA MET A 1 -5.46 -18.63 8.00
C MET A 1 -6.13 -18.83 6.63
N LYS A 2 -5.67 -18.12 5.59
CA LYS A 2 -6.08 -18.25 4.18
C LYS A 2 -4.88 -18.66 3.32
N ARG A 3 -5.03 -19.67 2.45
CA ARG A 3 -4.05 -19.96 1.40
C ARG A 3 -4.29 -19.05 0.20
N ILE A 4 -3.24 -18.41 -0.29
CA ILE A 4 -3.28 -17.58 -1.49
C ILE A 4 -2.06 -17.85 -2.37
N THR A 5 -2.04 -17.24 -3.56
CA THR A 5 -0.86 -17.18 -4.42
C THR A 5 -0.38 -15.74 -4.53
N VAL A 6 0.93 -15.52 -4.57
CA VAL A 6 1.56 -14.23 -4.86
C VAL A 6 2.17 -14.29 -6.26
N SER A 7 1.96 -13.25 -7.05
CA SER A 7 2.58 -13.15 -8.37
C SER A 7 4.04 -12.74 -8.25
N GLY A 8 4.96 -13.69 -8.41
CA GLY A 8 6.40 -13.41 -8.39
C GLY A 8 6.83 -12.51 -9.56
N ALA A 9 6.18 -12.63 -10.72
CA ALA A 9 6.39 -11.72 -11.84
C ALA A 9 6.07 -10.25 -11.49
N MET A 10 4.99 -10.00 -10.74
CA MET A 10 4.66 -8.66 -10.24
C MET A 10 5.65 -8.21 -9.16
N LEU A 11 6.14 -9.12 -8.31
CA LEU A 11 7.14 -8.80 -7.29
C LEU A 11 8.52 -8.45 -7.86
N ARG A 12 8.84 -8.90 -9.07
CA ARG A 12 10.09 -8.55 -9.77
C ARG A 12 10.04 -7.23 -10.53
N GLN A 13 8.89 -6.56 -10.58
CA GLN A 13 8.79 -5.21 -11.14
C GLN A 13 9.63 -4.22 -10.32
N LEU A 14 10.26 -3.27 -11.01
CA LEU A 14 11.23 -2.36 -10.39
C LEU A 14 10.57 -1.09 -9.87
N PHE A 15 10.86 -0.76 -8.62
CA PHE A 15 10.42 0.46 -7.95
C PHE A 15 11.57 1.09 -7.19
N GLN A 16 11.65 2.41 -7.17
CA GLN A 16 12.58 3.11 -6.30
C GLN A 16 12.22 2.83 -4.82
N PRO A 17 13.19 2.40 -4.00
CA PRO A 17 12.98 2.23 -2.56
C PRO A 17 12.51 3.54 -1.90
N CYS A 18 11.66 3.43 -0.88
CA CYS A 18 11.12 4.59 -0.14
C CYS A 18 12.15 5.20 0.83
N GLN A 19 13.27 5.69 0.30
CA GLN A 19 14.31 6.36 1.07
C GLN A 19 13.96 7.82 1.34
N ARG A 20 14.39 8.34 2.50
CA ARG A 20 14.11 9.71 2.94
C ARG A 20 14.50 10.75 1.88
N LYS A 21 15.74 10.70 1.37
CA LYS A 21 16.25 11.62 0.35
C LYS A 21 15.35 11.63 -0.90
N TYR A 22 14.99 10.44 -1.40
CA TYR A 22 14.13 10.32 -2.58
C TYR A 22 12.72 10.87 -2.34
N ILE A 23 12.17 10.69 -1.14
CA ILE A 23 10.87 11.26 -0.77
C ILE A 23 10.95 12.78 -0.75
N GLU A 24 11.94 13.34 -0.07
CA GLU A 24 12.07 14.79 0.12
C GLU A 24 12.45 15.55 -1.16
N SER A 25 13.12 14.91 -2.12
CA SER A 25 13.58 15.58 -3.35
C SER A 25 12.79 15.21 -4.61
N VAL A 26 12.25 13.99 -4.71
CA VAL A 26 11.63 13.49 -5.96
C VAL A 26 10.16 13.18 -5.76
N CYS A 27 9.82 12.17 -4.95
CA CYS A 27 8.47 11.61 -4.98
C CYS A 27 7.47 12.33 -4.08
N GLN A 28 7.93 13.14 -3.11
CA GLN A 28 7.12 13.96 -2.19
C GLN A 28 6.02 13.15 -1.46
N GLY A 29 6.23 11.84 -1.29
CA GLY A 29 5.30 10.93 -0.64
C GLY A 29 3.93 10.81 -1.31
N ARG A 30 3.83 11.01 -2.63
CA ARG A 30 2.54 11.07 -3.36
C ARG A 30 1.79 9.73 -3.47
N CYS A 31 2.31 8.64 -2.91
CA CYS A 31 1.73 7.31 -3.02
C CYS A 31 0.28 7.19 -2.48
N CYS A 32 -0.13 8.06 -1.54
CA CYS A 32 -1.48 8.11 -0.97
C CYS A 32 -2.43 9.14 -1.63
N GLU A 33 -1.94 9.96 -2.56
CA GLU A 33 -2.71 11.08 -3.15
C GLU A 33 -3.56 10.63 -4.35
N LYS A 34 -4.81 11.09 -4.47
CA LYS A 34 -5.63 10.81 -5.66
C LYS A 34 -5.11 11.63 -6.85
N SER A 35 -5.27 11.10 -8.07
CA SER A 35 -4.86 11.80 -9.30
C SER A 35 -5.60 13.13 -9.51
N ASN A 36 -6.82 13.26 -8.99
CA ASN A 36 -7.65 14.48 -9.04
C ASN A 36 -7.55 15.34 -7.76
N GLY A 37 -6.53 15.11 -6.93
CA GLY A 37 -6.34 15.79 -5.65
C GLY A 37 -7.10 15.13 -4.49
N GLY A 38 -6.62 15.33 -3.28
CA GLY A 38 -7.10 14.63 -2.09
C GLY A 38 -6.36 13.32 -1.82
N ILE A 39 -6.89 12.49 -0.93
CA ILE A 39 -6.24 11.25 -0.48
C ILE A 39 -7.14 10.04 -0.62
N LEU A 40 -6.54 8.87 -0.83
CA LEU A 40 -7.25 7.59 -0.93
C LEU A 40 -6.66 6.58 0.06
N VAL A 41 -7.00 6.77 1.33
CA VAL A 41 -6.58 5.91 2.43
C VAL A 41 -7.81 5.38 3.14
N VAL A 42 -8.03 4.07 3.03
CA VAL A 42 -9.08 3.36 3.76
C VAL A 42 -8.60 3.15 5.20
N ILE A 43 -9.50 3.39 6.15
CA ILE A 43 -9.30 3.17 7.58
C ILE A 43 -10.28 2.10 8.02
N HIS A 44 -9.75 0.94 8.39
CA HIS A 44 -10.56 -0.15 8.92
C HIS A 44 -11.22 0.26 10.24
N PRO A 45 -12.45 -0.20 10.56
CA PRO A 45 -13.14 0.16 11.81
C PRO A 45 -12.29 0.02 13.07
N SER A 46 -11.50 -1.06 13.17
CA SER A 46 -10.60 -1.28 14.32
C SER A 46 -9.45 -0.27 14.44
N GLU A 47 -9.15 0.50 13.38
CA GLU A 47 -8.08 1.50 13.36
C GLU A 47 -8.60 2.93 13.59
N GLN A 48 -9.92 3.15 13.50
CA GLN A 48 -10.49 4.51 13.49
C GLN A 48 -10.18 5.29 14.77
N LYS A 49 -10.35 4.67 15.95
CA LYS A 49 -10.11 5.32 17.24
C LYS A 49 -8.68 5.86 17.31
N ARG A 50 -7.70 4.99 17.03
CA ARG A 50 -6.28 5.35 17.02
C ARG A 50 -5.95 6.45 16.02
N ILE A 51 -6.53 6.41 14.82
CA ILE A 51 -6.28 7.43 13.79
C ILE A 51 -6.86 8.80 14.21
N LYS A 52 -8.01 8.80 14.90
CA LYS A 52 -8.59 10.02 15.48
C LYS A 52 -7.74 10.57 16.62
N GLU A 53 -7.23 9.72 17.50
CA GLU A 53 -6.32 10.11 18.59
C GLU A 53 -5.01 10.71 18.07
N LEU A 54 -4.52 10.26 16.91
CA LEU A 54 -3.37 10.84 16.23
C LEU A 54 -3.68 12.20 15.57
N GLY A 55 -4.94 12.66 15.58
CA GLY A 55 -5.39 13.92 14.98
C GLY A 55 -5.95 13.79 13.56
N GLY A 56 -6.21 12.57 13.07
CA GLY A 56 -6.80 12.33 11.76
C GLY A 56 -8.34 12.36 11.80
N GLU A 57 -8.97 12.86 10.76
CA GLU A 57 -10.42 12.77 10.60
C GLU A 57 -10.78 11.59 9.68
N VAL A 58 -11.81 10.80 10.05
CA VAL A 58 -12.29 9.67 9.25
C VAL A 58 -13.77 9.86 8.92
N LYS A 59 -14.11 9.90 7.63
CA LYS A 59 -15.50 9.93 7.13
C LYS A 59 -15.73 8.78 6.15
N LYS A 60 -16.86 8.09 6.28
CA LYS A 60 -17.26 6.95 5.43
C LYS A 60 -16.15 5.88 5.27
N GLY A 61 -15.33 5.67 6.30
CA GLY A 61 -14.21 4.71 6.27
C GLY A 61 -12.93 5.20 5.58
N PHE A 62 -12.84 6.48 5.23
CA PHE A 62 -11.65 7.08 4.61
C PHE A 62 -11.04 8.17 5.48
N LEU A 63 -9.71 8.22 5.53
CA LEU A 63 -8.98 9.37 6.06
C LEU A 63 -9.32 10.59 5.22
N GLN A 64 -9.64 11.70 5.87
CA GLN A 64 -9.90 12.96 5.22
C GLN A 64 -8.61 13.74 4.99
N ALA A 65 -8.56 14.46 3.88
CA ALA A 65 -7.44 15.36 3.61
C ALA A 65 -7.49 16.55 4.57
N GLY A 66 -6.32 17.10 4.91
CA GLY A 66 -6.23 18.37 5.62
C GLY A 66 -6.60 19.56 4.73
N LEU A 67 -6.49 20.77 5.28
CA LEU A 67 -6.83 22.02 4.60
C LEU A 67 -6.08 22.22 3.28
N ASN A 68 -4.85 21.71 3.17
CA ASN A 68 -4.03 21.77 1.96
C ASN A 68 -4.36 20.66 0.93
N ARG A 69 -5.48 19.94 1.10
CA ARG A 69 -5.91 18.78 0.30
C ARG A 69 -4.90 17.62 0.26
N LYS A 70 -3.95 17.56 1.20
CA LYS A 70 -2.98 16.46 1.37
C LYS A 70 -3.30 15.64 2.62
N CYS A 71 -2.57 14.55 2.81
CA CYS A 71 -2.66 13.75 4.01
C CYS A 71 -2.32 14.62 5.25
N PRO A 72 -3.15 14.62 6.31
CA PRO A 72 -2.90 15.43 7.50
C PRO A 72 -1.62 15.04 8.24
N PHE A 73 -1.14 13.79 8.04
CA PHE A 73 0.10 13.30 8.64
C PHE A 73 1.34 13.49 7.76
N LYS A 74 1.22 14.21 6.64
CA LYS A 74 2.33 14.45 5.73
C LYS A 74 3.06 15.74 6.10
N THR A 75 4.39 15.67 6.23
CA THR A 75 5.23 16.85 6.43
C THR A 75 5.33 17.69 5.17
N VAL A 76 5.84 18.92 5.29
CA VAL A 76 6.14 19.79 4.14
C VAL A 76 7.06 19.08 3.13
N GLY A 77 8.05 18.31 3.60
CA GLY A 77 8.96 17.50 2.76
C GLY A 77 8.39 16.17 2.28
N GLY A 78 7.08 15.92 2.41
CA GLY A 78 6.43 14.73 1.87
C GLY A 78 6.56 13.46 2.72
N LEU A 79 7.29 13.50 3.84
CA LEU A 79 7.42 12.38 4.78
C LEU A 79 6.10 12.14 5.54
N CYS A 80 5.92 10.94 6.05
CA CYS A 80 4.76 10.57 6.86
C CYS A 80 5.16 10.53 8.34
N ASN A 81 4.55 11.40 9.15
CA ASN A 81 4.83 11.53 10.59
C ASN A 81 4.41 10.30 11.40
N ILE A 82 3.42 9.55 10.92
CA ILE A 82 2.90 8.35 11.60
C ILE A 82 3.46 7.06 10.98
N HIS A 83 4.72 7.06 10.52
CA HIS A 83 5.23 5.97 9.67
C HIS A 83 5.05 4.58 10.30
N LYS A 84 5.27 4.45 11.62
CA LYS A 84 5.14 3.18 12.35
C LYS A 84 3.67 2.84 12.61
N GLU A 85 2.86 3.87 12.81
CA GLU A 85 1.45 3.82 13.18
C GLU A 85 0.52 3.83 11.97
N LYS A 86 1.05 3.83 10.74
CA LYS A 86 0.28 3.84 9.49
C LYS A 86 -0.89 2.86 9.56
N PRO A 87 -2.09 3.26 9.09
CA PRO A 87 -3.20 2.35 9.01
C PRO A 87 -2.91 1.24 7.99
N PHE A 88 -3.58 0.10 8.12
CA PHE A 88 -3.37 -1.05 7.23
C PHE A 88 -3.58 -0.69 5.76
N GLY A 89 -4.56 0.16 5.45
CA GLY A 89 -4.79 0.67 4.08
C GLY A 89 -3.60 1.42 3.46
N CYS A 90 -2.75 2.06 4.30
CA CYS A 90 -1.47 2.63 3.88
C CYS A 90 -0.39 1.55 3.75
N LYS A 91 -0.28 0.68 4.75
CA LYS A 91 0.72 -0.40 4.82
C LYS A 91 0.65 -1.33 3.62
N ALA A 92 -0.56 -1.74 3.26
CA ALA A 92 -0.84 -2.63 2.15
C ALA A 92 -1.04 -1.91 0.80
N SER A 93 -0.88 -0.58 0.75
CA SER A 93 -1.22 0.22 -0.43
C SER A 93 -0.55 -0.23 -1.76
N PRO A 94 0.71 -0.70 -1.78
CA PRO A 94 1.33 -1.23 -3.00
C PRO A 94 0.67 -2.49 -3.54
N PHE A 95 -0.05 -3.24 -2.71
CA PHE A 95 -0.58 -4.55 -3.03
C PHE A 95 -2.11 -4.55 -3.13
N THR A 96 -2.64 -5.52 -3.88
CA THR A 96 -4.06 -5.87 -3.92
C THR A 96 -4.24 -7.32 -4.33
N LEU A 97 -5.44 -7.87 -4.14
CA LEU A 97 -5.84 -9.18 -4.65
C LEU A 97 -6.53 -9.00 -6.00
N ASN A 98 -6.16 -9.78 -7.01
CA ASN A 98 -6.92 -9.83 -8.26
C ASN A 98 -8.18 -10.71 -8.13
N HIS A 99 -8.98 -10.81 -9.20
CA HIS A 99 -10.20 -11.62 -9.23
C HIS A 99 -10.00 -13.13 -8.94
N LYS A 100 -8.76 -13.64 -9.05
CA LYS A 100 -8.41 -15.03 -8.71
C LYS A 100 -7.91 -15.18 -7.28
N GLY A 101 -7.97 -14.12 -6.46
CA GLY A 101 -7.41 -14.11 -5.10
C GLY A 101 -5.89 -14.16 -5.06
N MET A 102 -5.20 -13.79 -6.15
CA MET A 102 -3.74 -13.71 -6.19
C MET A 102 -3.27 -12.31 -5.79
N LEU A 103 -2.30 -12.23 -4.88
CA LEU A 103 -1.68 -10.97 -4.49
C LEU A 103 -0.78 -10.45 -5.62
N ILE A 104 -1.03 -9.22 -6.03
CA ILE A 104 -0.33 -8.52 -7.10
C ILE A 104 0.02 -7.09 -6.66
N ILE A 105 0.91 -6.44 -7.41
CA ILE A 105 1.11 -4.99 -7.29
C ILE A 105 -0.10 -4.25 -7.87
N ARG A 106 -0.63 -3.28 -7.12
CA ARG A 106 -1.74 -2.44 -7.55
C ARG A 106 -1.31 -1.58 -8.73
N ASN A 107 -2.08 -1.58 -9.83
CA ASN A 107 -1.71 -0.90 -11.07
C ASN A 107 -1.31 0.56 -10.89
N ARG A 108 -1.99 1.28 -10.00
CA ARG A 108 -1.67 2.67 -9.64
C ARG A 108 -0.20 2.89 -9.29
N TYR A 109 0.47 1.94 -8.64
CA TYR A 109 1.88 2.07 -8.29
C TYR A 109 2.78 2.09 -9.52
N ARG A 110 2.39 1.43 -10.61
CA ARG A 110 3.07 1.48 -11.91
C ARG A 110 2.90 2.83 -12.63
N CYS A 111 1.98 3.67 -12.16
CA CYS A 111 1.78 5.02 -12.66
C CYS A 111 2.49 6.08 -11.79
N LEU A 112 3.16 5.67 -10.71
CA LEU A 112 3.90 6.59 -9.83
C LEU A 112 5.30 6.84 -10.38
N ILE A 113 5.85 8.01 -10.05
CA ILE A 113 7.21 8.42 -10.42
C ILE A 113 8.31 7.47 -9.93
N CYS A 114 8.04 6.60 -8.94
CA CYS A 114 9.01 5.62 -8.47
C CYS A 114 9.09 4.36 -9.32
N TYR A 115 8.14 4.11 -10.24
CA TYR A 115 8.14 2.91 -11.06
C TYR A 115 9.18 3.00 -12.18
N ASN A 116 9.96 1.93 -12.36
CA ASN A 116 10.92 1.77 -13.46
C ASN A 116 11.90 2.95 -13.64
N THR A 117 12.51 3.38 -12.54
CA THR A 117 13.47 4.51 -12.50
C THR A 117 14.92 4.02 -12.36
N PRO A 118 15.92 4.88 -12.62
CA PRO A 118 17.32 4.54 -12.36
C PRO A 118 17.54 4.16 -10.88
N ASN A 119 18.26 3.07 -10.63
CA ASN A 119 18.47 2.47 -9.30
C ASN A 119 17.22 1.87 -8.64
N ALA A 120 16.16 1.63 -9.42
CA ALA A 120 15.00 0.92 -8.92
C ALA A 120 15.35 -0.55 -8.61
N GLU A 121 14.78 -1.04 -7.52
CA GLU A 121 14.94 -2.42 -7.07
C GLU A 121 13.64 -3.20 -7.25
N PRO A 122 13.68 -4.54 -7.32
CA PRO A 122 12.48 -5.37 -7.33
C PRO A 122 11.53 -5.04 -6.18
N ALA A 123 10.22 -5.10 -6.42
CA ALA A 123 9.19 -4.78 -5.43
C ALA A 123 9.28 -5.65 -4.16
N TYR A 124 9.78 -6.89 -4.25
CA TYR A 124 10.02 -7.71 -3.05
C TYR A 124 11.10 -7.12 -2.12
N ILE A 125 11.95 -6.22 -2.61
CA ILE A 125 12.91 -5.42 -1.84
C ILE A 125 12.29 -4.06 -1.50
N SER A 126 11.92 -3.26 -2.51
CA SER A 126 11.42 -1.88 -2.33
C SER A 126 10.14 -1.76 -1.51
N HIS A 127 9.33 -2.82 -1.47
CA HIS A 127 8.09 -2.91 -0.70
C HIS A 127 8.13 -4.03 0.36
N ARG A 128 9.34 -4.45 0.77
CA ARG A 128 9.54 -5.53 1.74
C ARG A 128 8.82 -5.28 3.07
N TRP A 129 8.83 -4.05 3.55
CA TRP A 129 8.11 -3.69 4.77
C TRP A 129 6.60 -3.92 4.64
N SER A 130 6.01 -3.53 3.51
CA SER A 130 4.59 -3.75 3.22
C SER A 130 4.23 -5.24 3.15
N LEU A 131 5.10 -6.08 2.58
CA LEU A 131 4.93 -7.54 2.63
C LEU A 131 4.92 -8.05 4.07
N GLY A 132 5.85 -7.58 4.91
CA GLY A 132 5.89 -7.93 6.34
C GLY A 132 4.61 -7.53 7.08
N GLN A 133 4.03 -6.36 6.77
CA GLN A 133 2.76 -5.93 7.37
C GLN A 133 1.55 -6.75 6.93
N ILE A 134 1.61 -7.39 5.75
CA ILE A 134 0.53 -8.23 5.21
C ILE A 134 0.65 -9.67 5.70
N PHE A 135 1.85 -10.23 5.69
CA PHE A 135 2.10 -11.66 5.91
C PHE A 135 2.77 -12.01 7.25
N GLY A 136 3.40 -11.03 7.92
CA GLY A 136 4.43 -11.30 8.93
C GLY A 136 5.80 -11.52 8.30
N GLU A 137 6.86 -11.38 9.10
CA GLU A 137 8.25 -11.35 8.60
C GLU A 137 8.71 -12.68 7.98
N GLU A 138 8.34 -13.81 8.58
CA GLU A 138 8.75 -15.14 8.11
C GLU A 138 8.20 -15.45 6.71
N VAL A 139 6.89 -15.29 6.53
CA VAL A 139 6.22 -15.53 5.24
C VAL A 139 6.67 -14.48 4.22
N ALA A 140 6.87 -13.22 4.62
CA ALA A 140 7.39 -12.19 3.71
C ALA A 140 8.81 -12.51 3.22
N ASN A 141 9.70 -13.04 4.07
CA ASN A 141 11.03 -13.51 3.68
C ASN A 141 10.95 -14.67 2.68
N THR A 142 10.06 -15.62 2.93
CA THR A 142 9.85 -16.77 2.04
C THR A 142 9.37 -16.30 0.67
N VAL A 143 8.37 -15.40 0.64
CA VAL A 143 7.84 -14.81 -0.59
C VAL A 143 8.92 -14.05 -1.36
N ALA A 144 9.74 -13.24 -0.67
CA ALA A 144 10.83 -12.50 -1.31
C ALA A 144 11.90 -13.44 -1.91
N THR A 145 12.33 -14.45 -1.15
CA THR A 145 13.31 -15.45 -1.58
C THR A 145 12.83 -16.22 -2.81
N MET A 146 11.55 -16.63 -2.82
CA MET A 146 10.98 -17.33 -3.97
C MET A 146 10.86 -16.43 -5.19
N ALA A 147 10.52 -15.14 -5.00
CA ALA A 147 10.46 -14.16 -6.08
C ALA A 147 11.84 -13.89 -6.71
N GLU A 148 12.87 -13.77 -5.87
CA GLU A 148 14.28 -13.64 -6.26
C GLU A 148 14.75 -14.85 -7.06
N ARG A 149 14.39 -16.07 -6.65
CA ARG A 149 14.64 -17.33 -7.39
C ARG A 149 13.83 -17.48 -8.67
N GLY A 150 13.07 -16.47 -9.08
CA GLY A 150 12.33 -16.48 -10.34
C GLY A 150 10.98 -17.21 -10.31
N VAL A 151 10.52 -17.69 -9.15
CA VAL A 151 9.21 -18.39 -9.06
C VAL A 151 8.08 -17.44 -9.45
N ASN A 152 7.17 -17.88 -10.32
CA ASN A 152 6.09 -17.04 -10.86
C ASN A 152 4.81 -17.07 -10.01
N LYS A 153 4.47 -18.23 -9.47
CA LYS A 153 3.29 -18.45 -8.62
C LYS A 153 3.79 -18.93 -7.26
N ILE A 154 3.84 -18.01 -6.31
CA ILE A 154 4.41 -18.27 -4.99
C ILE A 154 3.27 -18.62 -4.04
N PRO A 155 3.18 -19.86 -3.52
CA PRO A 155 2.20 -20.19 -2.50
C PRO A 155 2.52 -19.44 -1.21
N ALA A 156 1.50 -18.86 -0.57
CA ALA A 156 1.66 -18.18 0.70
C ALA A 156 0.44 -18.41 1.60
N ILE A 157 0.66 -18.33 2.91
CA ILE A 157 -0.40 -18.38 3.91
C ILE A 157 -0.52 -16.97 4.50
N MET A 158 -1.73 -16.44 4.49
CA MET A 158 -2.06 -15.13 5.07
C MET A 158 -2.98 -15.32 6.26
N ASP A 159 -2.88 -14.45 7.25
CA ASP A 159 -3.89 -14.35 8.28
C ASP A 159 -5.27 -13.97 7.68
N MET A 160 -6.35 -14.50 8.26
CA MET A 160 -7.70 -14.27 7.72
C MET A 160 -8.12 -12.82 7.85
N ASP A 161 -7.76 -12.13 8.94
CA ASP A 161 -8.13 -10.74 9.13
C ASP A 161 -7.38 -9.86 8.14
N LYS A 162 -6.09 -10.12 7.92
CA LYS A 162 -5.30 -9.42 6.88
C LYS A 162 -5.87 -9.63 5.48
N TYR A 163 -6.31 -10.85 5.17
CA TYR A 163 -6.97 -11.15 3.91
C TYR A 163 -8.27 -10.35 3.75
N ASN A 164 -9.13 -10.36 4.77
CA ASN A 164 -10.40 -9.62 4.75
C ASN A 164 -10.17 -8.12 4.60
N MET A 165 -9.23 -7.55 5.37
CA MET A 165 -8.87 -6.14 5.27
C MET A 165 -8.34 -5.77 3.87
N LEU A 166 -7.62 -6.66 3.17
CA LEU A 166 -7.20 -6.43 1.78
C LEU A 166 -8.41 -6.36 0.82
N VAL A 167 -9.33 -7.31 0.95
CA VAL A 167 -10.56 -7.35 0.13
C VAL A 167 -11.42 -6.10 0.37
N GLU A 168 -11.62 -5.73 1.62
CA GLU A 168 -12.39 -4.55 2.02
C GLU A 168 -11.73 -3.25 1.53
N ASN A 169 -10.41 -3.13 1.68
CA ASN A 169 -9.66 -1.98 1.20
C ASN A 169 -9.85 -1.77 -0.31
N ASP A 170 -9.80 -2.85 -1.09
CA ASP A 170 -9.93 -2.76 -2.54
C ASP A 170 -11.37 -2.43 -2.95
N ARG A 171 -12.36 -3.11 -2.35
CA ARG A 171 -13.79 -2.81 -2.56
C ARG A 171 -14.13 -1.36 -2.22
N ALA A 172 -13.68 -0.85 -1.08
CA ALA A 172 -13.92 0.53 -0.68
C ALA A 172 -13.35 1.51 -1.70
N LYS A 173 -12.10 1.30 -2.16
CA LYS A 173 -11.47 2.16 -3.17
C LYS A 173 -12.21 2.14 -4.51
N HIS A 174 -12.72 0.99 -4.94
CA HIS A 174 -13.52 0.87 -6.15
C HIS A 174 -14.86 1.63 -6.05
N ASN A 175 -15.56 1.48 -4.93
CA ASN A 175 -16.83 2.18 -4.68
C ASN A 175 -16.65 3.71 -4.65
N GLU A 176 -15.59 4.20 -4.01
CA GLU A 176 -15.24 5.62 -3.96
C GLU A 176 -14.94 6.20 -5.36
N THR A 177 -14.29 5.42 -6.23
CA THR A 177 -14.04 5.87 -7.62
C THR A 177 -15.28 5.82 -8.50
N GLY A 178 -16.17 4.86 -8.30
CA GLY A 178 -17.42 4.72 -9.07
C GLY A 178 -18.52 5.71 -8.68
N GLN A 179 -18.40 6.39 -7.53
CA GLN A 179 -19.32 7.44 -7.09
C GLN A 179 -19.04 8.81 -7.72
N ASN A 180 -17.94 8.99 -8.47
CA ASN A 180 -17.61 10.26 -9.16
C ASN A 180 -18.10 10.32 -10.62
N THR A 181 -18.95 9.38 -11.06
CA THR A 181 -19.55 9.35 -12.41
C THR A 181 -21.07 9.54 -12.39
N ARG A 182 -21.62 10.25 -11.40
CA ARG A 182 -23.03 10.66 -11.38
C ARG A 182 -23.14 12.14 -11.04
#